data_AF-A0A9X8HD49-F1
#
_entry.id   AF-A0A9X8HD49-F1
#
_cell.length_a   1.000
_cell.length_b   1.000
_cell.length_c   1.000
_cell.angle_alpha   90.00
_cell.angle_beta   90.00
_cell.angle_gamma   90.00
#
_symmetry.space_group_name_H-M   'P 1'
#
loop_
_entity.id
_entity.type
_entity.pdbx_description
1 polymer ?
#
loop_
_entity_poly.entity_id
_entity_poly.type
_entity_poly.pdbx_seq_one_letter_code
_entity_poly.pdbx_strand_id
1 'polypeptide(L)'
;MDPSIDACFAFVKTARHRTVTREERLDILRLHAWFRSQYTKASSKQVAHALGRNLVQDVWREYQASQTVTAATPSGNRTTHITKGPRTKLVTQMVQQFVRDRRATRTRTTAVEVMMYLKEICVLDIDVDDKKQFAASYRAVQRFLKAQGYKRGHRKGSSTYHLSKANALARDTKEKHKGRRYCFVAGILDSPTMASKVMALDIFTGGKSRGKEPKDYHGMFDHAYYVKWFGRLLDEMHASGVTKALIVLDNAKYHKGLRESTPTSGRRKSILLDAYHLCGIQTTGKEFKSELWDMLASHIKAHIHPVIVEMAKRRGH
;
A
#
# COMPACT_ATOMS: atom_id res chain seq x y z
N MET A 1 -46.42 36.77 34.46
CA MET A 1 -46.87 36.65 33.06
C MET A 1 -46.53 35.26 32.61
N ASP A 2 -47.52 34.52 32.10
CA ASP A 2 -47.26 33.20 31.54
C ASP A 2 -46.41 33.33 30.27
N PRO A 3 -45.33 32.55 30.12
CA PRO A 3 -44.54 32.57 28.90
C PRO A 3 -45.40 32.09 27.72
N SER A 4 -45.24 32.76 26.57
CA SER A 4 -45.85 32.29 25.31
C SER A 4 -45.39 30.87 24.98
N ILE A 5 -46.30 30.05 24.43
CA ILE A 5 -46.01 28.69 23.96
C ILE A 5 -44.80 28.69 23.00
N ASP A 6 -44.68 29.68 22.14
CA ASP A 6 -43.56 29.80 21.20
C ASP A 6 -42.24 30.09 21.91
N ALA A 7 -42.27 30.86 22.99
CA ALA A 7 -41.09 31.15 23.80
C ALA A 7 -40.58 29.88 24.49
N CYS A 8 -41.48 29.00 24.95
CA CYS A 8 -41.13 27.69 25.51
C CYS A 8 -40.46 26.79 24.46
N PHE A 9 -41.01 26.70 23.25
CA PHE A 9 -40.38 25.92 22.17
C PHE A 9 -39.00 26.48 21.77
N ALA A 10 -38.86 27.81 21.69
CA ALA A 10 -37.60 28.46 21.36
C ALA A 10 -36.53 28.25 22.44
N PHE A 11 -36.90 28.36 23.72
CA PHE A 11 -36.01 28.08 24.85
C PHE A 11 -35.49 26.64 24.79
N VAL A 12 -36.40 25.66 24.66
CA VAL A 12 -36.05 24.24 24.59
C VAL A 12 -35.12 23.95 23.40
N LYS A 13 -35.38 24.55 22.24
CA LYS A 13 -34.51 24.41 21.05
C LYS A 13 -33.10 24.95 21.28
N THR A 14 -32.96 26.01 22.08
CA THR A 14 -31.68 26.68 22.35
C THR A 14 -30.90 26.01 23.48
N ALA A 15 -31.60 25.59 24.55
CA ALA A 15 -30.99 24.99 25.74
C ALA A 15 -30.63 23.50 25.54
N ARG A 16 -31.31 22.79 24.63
CA ARG A 16 -31.02 21.37 24.39
C ARG A 16 -29.68 21.15 23.70
N HIS A 17 -28.95 20.16 24.17
CA HIS A 17 -27.72 19.72 23.54
C HIS A 17 -27.99 19.12 22.15
N ARG A 18 -27.05 19.31 21.21
CA ARG A 18 -27.18 18.87 19.81
C ARG A 18 -27.29 17.35 19.71
N THR A 19 -26.47 16.63 20.48
CA THR A 19 -26.52 15.17 20.60
C THR A 19 -27.66 14.74 21.52
N VAL A 20 -28.44 13.76 21.08
CA VAL A 20 -29.57 13.21 21.84
C VAL A 20 -29.05 12.25 22.91
N THR A 21 -29.37 12.56 24.16
CA THR A 21 -29.01 11.77 25.35
C THR A 21 -29.77 10.44 25.38
N ARG A 22 -29.35 9.52 26.26
CA ARG A 22 -30.05 8.23 26.42
C ARG A 22 -31.46 8.46 26.96
N GLU A 23 -31.61 9.38 27.89
CA GLU A 23 -32.86 9.76 28.54
C GLU A 23 -33.83 10.33 27.52
N GLU A 24 -33.40 11.26 26.66
CA GLU A 24 -34.24 11.77 25.56
C GLU A 24 -34.66 10.67 24.58
N ARG A 25 -33.81 9.65 24.34
CA ARG A 25 -34.17 8.50 23.49
C ARG A 25 -35.20 7.59 24.16
N LEU A 26 -35.13 7.41 25.47
CA LEU A 26 -36.14 6.69 26.25
C LEU A 26 -37.49 7.43 26.20
N ASP A 27 -37.49 8.75 26.30
CA ASP A 27 -38.72 9.55 26.17
C ASP A 27 -39.32 9.46 24.76
N ILE A 28 -38.47 9.49 23.72
CA ILE A 28 -38.89 9.24 22.33
C ILE A 28 -39.56 7.86 22.20
N LEU A 29 -38.93 6.82 22.76
CA LEU A 29 -39.46 5.45 22.71
C LEU A 29 -40.80 5.34 23.44
N ARG A 30 -40.89 5.89 24.66
CA ARG A 30 -42.10 5.87 25.48
C ARG A 30 -43.26 6.58 24.79
N LEU A 31 -43.02 7.78 24.26
CA LEU A 31 -44.05 8.55 23.57
C LEU A 31 -44.48 7.87 22.27
N HIS A 32 -43.53 7.28 21.52
CA HIS A 32 -43.87 6.53 20.31
C HIS A 32 -44.72 5.28 20.63
N ALA A 33 -44.39 4.54 21.69
CA ALA A 33 -45.18 3.40 22.13
C ALA A 33 -46.61 3.81 22.53
N TRP A 34 -46.77 4.96 23.21
CA TRP A 34 -48.08 5.49 23.61
C TRP A 34 -48.96 5.90 22.42
N PHE A 35 -48.39 6.54 21.38
CA PHE A 35 -49.15 6.83 20.15
C PHE A 35 -49.49 5.55 19.37
N ARG A 36 -48.63 4.54 19.40
CA ARG A 36 -48.91 3.24 18.76
C ARG A 36 -50.01 2.47 19.49
N SER A 37 -50.10 2.54 20.82
CA SER A 37 -51.18 1.89 21.59
C SER A 37 -52.55 2.53 21.32
N GLN A 38 -52.59 3.75 20.80
CA GLN A 38 -53.81 4.44 20.38
C GLN A 38 -54.15 4.24 18.89
N TYR A 39 -53.45 3.33 18.19
CA TYR A 39 -53.62 3.07 16.76
C TYR A 39 -53.50 4.33 15.88
N THR A 40 -52.76 5.34 16.34
CA THR A 40 -52.67 6.62 15.62
C THR A 40 -51.88 6.46 14.33
N LYS A 41 -52.45 6.87 13.19
CA LYS A 41 -51.74 6.89 11.90
C LYS A 41 -50.56 7.86 11.97
N ALA A 42 -49.43 7.49 11.36
CA ALA A 42 -48.20 8.30 11.31
C ALA A 42 -47.62 8.69 12.69
N SER A 43 -47.71 7.82 13.69
CA SER A 43 -47.21 8.04 15.06
C SER A 43 -45.77 8.59 15.09
N SER A 44 -44.88 8.13 14.20
CA SER A 44 -43.49 8.63 14.17
C SER A 44 -43.39 10.11 13.79
N LYS A 45 -44.25 10.61 12.89
CA LYS A 45 -44.26 12.03 12.49
C LYS A 45 -44.78 12.92 13.60
N GLN A 46 -45.83 12.48 14.31
CA GLN A 46 -46.40 13.23 15.44
C GLN A 46 -45.41 13.33 16.60
N VAL A 47 -44.75 12.23 16.96
CA VAL A 47 -43.69 12.22 17.97
C VAL A 47 -42.53 13.14 17.56
N ALA A 48 -42.13 13.08 16.28
CA ALA A 48 -41.05 13.93 15.78
C ALA A 48 -41.39 15.42 15.85
N HIS A 49 -42.65 15.77 15.56
CA HIS A 49 -43.16 17.12 15.69
C HIS A 49 -43.23 17.57 17.16
N ALA A 50 -43.83 16.75 18.03
CA ALA A 50 -43.99 17.05 19.45
C ALA A 50 -42.65 17.23 20.19
N LEU A 51 -41.65 16.39 19.87
CA LEU A 51 -40.34 16.43 20.52
C LEU A 51 -39.32 17.30 19.79
N GLY A 52 -39.61 17.71 18.54
CA GLY A 52 -38.68 18.44 17.69
C GLY A 52 -37.45 17.63 17.25
N ARG A 53 -37.58 16.29 17.11
CA ARG A 53 -36.48 15.36 16.78
C ARG A 53 -36.90 14.36 15.72
N ASN A 54 -36.05 14.11 14.72
CA ASN A 54 -36.36 13.24 13.58
C ASN A 54 -35.91 11.77 13.72
N LEU A 55 -35.41 11.36 14.89
CA LEU A 55 -34.76 10.05 15.11
C LEU A 55 -35.72 8.94 15.59
N VAL A 56 -37.04 9.19 15.57
CA VAL A 56 -38.05 8.29 16.17
C VAL A 56 -37.98 6.87 15.60
N GLN A 57 -37.83 6.73 14.29
CA GLN A 57 -37.75 5.42 13.63
C GLN A 57 -36.43 4.69 13.91
N ASP A 58 -35.34 5.42 14.13
CA ASP A 58 -34.04 4.83 14.43
C ASP A 58 -34.04 4.24 15.83
N VAL A 59 -34.54 5.01 16.81
CA VAL A 59 -34.69 4.56 18.21
C VAL A 59 -35.62 3.34 18.29
N TRP A 60 -36.74 3.36 17.56
CA TRP A 60 -37.66 2.23 17.53
C TRP A 60 -37.02 0.96 16.95
N ARG A 61 -36.28 1.08 15.83
CA ARG A 61 -35.59 -0.06 15.20
C ARG A 61 -34.51 -0.65 16.10
N GLU A 62 -33.72 0.19 16.77
CA GLU A 62 -32.71 -0.26 17.74
C GLU A 62 -33.36 -1.07 18.87
N TYR A 63 -34.43 -0.53 19.46
CA TYR A 63 -35.13 -1.21 20.54
C TYR A 63 -35.74 -2.54 20.09
N GLN A 64 -36.37 -2.59 18.92
CA GLN A 64 -36.90 -3.85 18.37
C GLN A 64 -35.81 -4.91 18.20
N ALA A 65 -34.62 -4.51 17.73
CA ALA A 65 -33.52 -5.44 17.46
C ALA A 65 -32.79 -5.90 18.73
N SER A 66 -32.65 -5.04 19.74
CA SER A 66 -31.72 -5.26 20.85
C SER A 66 -32.35 -5.17 22.25
N GLN A 67 -33.63 -4.81 22.34
CA GLN A 67 -34.35 -4.56 23.60
C GLN A 67 -33.63 -3.56 24.53
N THR A 68 -32.82 -2.68 23.96
CA THR A 68 -32.10 -1.63 24.69
C THR A 68 -32.14 -0.31 23.93
N VAL A 69 -31.86 0.77 24.65
CA VAL A 69 -31.70 2.12 24.11
C VAL A 69 -30.37 2.68 24.59
N THR A 70 -29.46 2.90 23.65
CA THR A 70 -28.12 3.44 23.90
C THR A 70 -28.07 4.95 23.66
N ALA A 71 -27.14 5.66 24.29
CA ALA A 71 -26.94 7.09 24.03
C ALA A 71 -26.45 7.32 22.58
N ALA A 72 -26.89 8.40 21.93
CA ALA A 72 -26.37 8.71 20.61
C ALA A 72 -24.88 9.09 20.72
N THR A 73 -24.03 8.43 19.92
CA THR A 73 -22.62 8.81 19.84
C THR A 73 -22.51 10.23 19.28
N PRO A 74 -21.80 11.16 19.96
CA PRO A 74 -21.59 12.51 19.42
C PRO A 74 -20.95 12.43 18.04
N SER A 75 -21.45 13.23 17.09
CA SER A 75 -20.75 13.46 15.83
C SER A 75 -19.40 14.11 16.15
N GLY A 76 -18.33 13.32 16.10
CA GLY A 76 -16.97 13.79 16.30
C GLY A 76 -16.17 13.63 15.02
N ASN A 77 -15.39 14.65 14.65
CA ASN A 77 -14.37 14.57 13.59
C ASN A 77 -13.22 13.57 13.90
N ARG A 78 -13.36 12.76 14.96
CA ARG A 78 -12.36 11.79 15.44
C ARG A 78 -12.63 10.36 14.97
N THR A 79 -13.75 10.09 14.30
CA THR A 79 -14.00 8.78 13.69
C THR A 79 -13.63 8.81 12.22
N THR A 80 -12.59 8.07 11.87
CA THR A 80 -12.24 7.79 10.47
C THR A 80 -13.37 7.00 9.82
N HIS A 81 -14.14 7.66 8.96
CA HIS A 81 -15.14 6.96 8.14
C HIS A 81 -14.46 5.91 7.27
N ILE A 82 -15.01 4.69 7.26
CA ILE A 82 -14.56 3.57 6.42
C ILE A 82 -14.59 4.03 4.95
N THR A 83 -13.42 4.14 4.32
CA THR A 83 -13.32 4.47 2.89
C THR A 83 -13.52 3.21 2.06
N LYS A 84 -14.33 3.30 0.98
CA LYS A 84 -14.58 2.20 0.03
C LYS A 84 -13.34 1.51 -0.57
N GLY A 85 -12.17 2.15 -0.53
CA GLY A 85 -10.90 1.56 -0.92
C GLY A 85 -9.93 1.53 0.27
N PRO A 86 -9.26 0.41 0.56
CA PRO A 86 -8.28 0.33 1.64
C PRO A 86 -7.16 1.36 1.41
N ARG A 87 -6.98 2.30 2.33
CA ARG A 87 -5.85 3.25 2.31
C ARG A 87 -4.62 2.60 2.95
N THR A 88 -4.21 1.44 2.44
CA THR A 88 -3.02 0.74 2.93
C THR A 88 -1.75 1.22 2.22
N LYS A 89 -0.58 0.99 2.86
CA LYS A 89 0.72 1.26 2.23
C LYS A 89 0.90 0.46 0.93
N LEU A 90 0.43 -0.79 0.91
CA LEU A 90 0.49 -1.65 -0.27
C LEU A 90 -0.28 -1.06 -1.46
N VAL A 91 -1.55 -0.69 -1.26
CA VAL A 91 -2.38 -0.07 -2.31
C VAL A 91 -1.76 1.24 -2.80
N THR A 92 -1.14 2.01 -1.90
CA THR A 92 -0.41 3.22 -2.26
C THR A 92 0.80 2.94 -3.16
N GLN A 93 1.61 1.93 -2.84
CA GLN A 93 2.75 1.53 -3.65
C GLN A 93 2.31 1.02 -5.04
N MET A 94 1.24 0.22 -5.10
CA MET A 94 0.70 -0.30 -6.36
C MET A 94 0.23 0.84 -7.28
N VAL A 95 -0.56 1.80 -6.76
CA VAL A 95 -1.00 2.96 -7.55
C VAL A 95 0.19 3.84 -7.96
N GLN A 96 1.20 4.01 -7.09
CA GLN A 96 2.41 4.75 -7.45
C GLN A 96 3.17 4.09 -8.60
N GLN A 97 3.33 2.77 -8.56
CA GLN A 97 4.02 2.02 -9.60
C GLN A 97 3.27 2.11 -10.92
N PHE A 98 1.96 1.84 -10.91
CA PHE A 98 1.08 2.00 -12.08
C PHE A 98 1.21 3.38 -12.74
N VAL A 99 1.18 4.46 -11.94
CA VAL A 99 1.33 5.82 -12.45
C VAL A 99 2.75 6.11 -12.96
N ARG A 100 3.79 5.52 -12.34
CA ARG A 100 5.19 5.67 -12.81
C ARG A 100 5.41 4.99 -14.15
N ASP A 101 4.90 3.79 -14.33
CA ASP A 101 5.05 3.02 -15.57
C ASP A 101 4.39 3.74 -16.74
N ARG A 102 3.17 4.24 -16.54
CA ARG A 102 2.47 5.03 -17.56
C ARG A 102 3.14 6.37 -17.84
N ARG A 103 3.80 6.98 -16.85
CA ARG A 103 4.62 8.18 -17.08
C ARG A 103 5.89 7.89 -17.90
N ALA A 104 6.50 6.71 -17.72
CA ALA A 104 7.68 6.32 -18.49
C ALA A 104 7.36 6.21 -19.98
N THR A 105 6.18 5.68 -20.33
CA THR A 105 5.67 5.59 -21.70
C THR A 105 4.94 6.85 -22.16
N ARG A 106 5.03 7.96 -21.40
CA ARG A 106 4.37 9.22 -21.74
C ARG A 106 2.84 9.11 -21.85
N THR A 107 2.24 8.09 -21.26
CA THR A 107 0.79 7.89 -21.27
C THR A 107 0.11 8.73 -20.19
N ARG A 108 -0.97 9.43 -20.56
CA ARG A 108 -1.80 10.15 -19.59
C ARG A 108 -2.47 9.16 -18.65
N THR A 109 -2.56 9.50 -17.37
CA THR A 109 -3.29 8.70 -16.38
C THR A 109 -4.36 9.53 -15.70
N THR A 110 -5.60 9.05 -15.76
CA THR A 110 -6.80 9.66 -15.21
C THR A 110 -7.27 8.88 -13.98
N ALA A 111 -8.12 9.50 -13.15
CA ALA A 111 -8.71 8.82 -12.00
C ALA A 111 -9.61 7.63 -12.41
N VAL A 112 -10.17 7.63 -13.62
CA VAL A 112 -10.93 6.49 -14.16
C VAL A 112 -10.00 5.30 -14.40
N GLU A 113 -8.85 5.54 -15.03
CA GLU A 113 -7.88 4.47 -15.30
C GLU A 113 -7.28 3.89 -14.01
N VAL A 114 -7.02 4.74 -13.00
CA VAL A 114 -6.61 4.24 -11.68
C VAL A 114 -7.73 3.42 -11.02
N MET A 115 -8.99 3.82 -11.19
CA MET A 115 -10.13 3.07 -10.65
C MET A 115 -10.29 1.70 -11.32
N MET A 116 -10.13 1.63 -12.65
CA MET A 116 -10.17 0.37 -13.40
C MET A 116 -9.00 -0.54 -13.03
N TYR A 117 -7.79 0.02 -12.89
CA TYR A 117 -6.64 -0.72 -12.38
C TYR A 117 -6.91 -1.32 -10.99
N LEU A 118 -7.47 -0.54 -10.06
CA LEU A 118 -7.81 -1.03 -8.71
C LEU A 118 -8.89 -2.13 -8.74
N LYS A 119 -9.81 -2.10 -9.70
CA LYS A 119 -10.79 -3.17 -9.93
C LYS A 119 -10.10 -4.44 -10.46
N GLU A 120 -9.21 -4.29 -11.43
CA GLU A 120 -8.49 -5.41 -12.06
C GLU A 120 -7.62 -6.18 -11.06
N ILE A 121 -6.99 -5.48 -10.12
CA ILE A 121 -6.20 -6.11 -9.05
C ILE A 121 -7.04 -6.55 -7.83
N CYS A 122 -8.38 -6.57 -7.96
CA CYS A 122 -9.33 -6.95 -6.92
C CYS A 122 -9.23 -6.16 -5.60
N VAL A 123 -8.70 -4.92 -5.64
CA VAL A 123 -8.63 -4.02 -4.48
C VAL A 123 -9.92 -3.21 -4.32
N LEU A 124 -10.61 -2.95 -5.43
CA LEU A 124 -11.84 -2.19 -5.47
C LEU A 124 -12.93 -3.00 -6.19
N ASP A 125 -13.83 -3.59 -5.43
CA ASP A 125 -15.00 -4.25 -6.00
C ASP A 125 -16.08 -3.22 -6.34
N ILE A 126 -16.32 -3.04 -7.63
CA ILE A 126 -17.32 -2.12 -8.18
C ILE A 126 -18.03 -2.76 -9.36
N ASP A 127 -19.35 -2.64 -9.38
CA ASP A 127 -20.09 -2.75 -10.62
C ASP A 127 -19.87 -1.47 -11.45
N VAL A 128 -19.38 -1.62 -12.67
CA VAL A 128 -19.07 -0.51 -13.58
C VAL A 128 -20.34 -0.01 -14.28
N ASP A 129 -21.35 -0.86 -14.41
CA ASP A 129 -22.62 -0.57 -15.06
C ASP A 129 -23.60 0.16 -14.12
N ASP A 130 -23.44 -0.02 -12.81
CA ASP A 130 -24.12 0.80 -11.80
C ASP A 130 -23.53 2.22 -11.73
N LYS A 131 -24.24 3.15 -12.37
CA LYS A 131 -23.90 4.59 -12.39
C LYS A 131 -23.69 5.21 -10.99
N LYS A 132 -24.45 4.77 -9.97
CA LYS A 132 -24.32 5.30 -8.61
C LYS A 132 -23.04 4.77 -7.96
N GLN A 133 -22.77 3.46 -8.10
CA GLN A 133 -21.54 2.87 -7.58
C GLN A 133 -20.30 3.42 -8.27
N PHE A 134 -20.32 3.51 -9.60
CA PHE A 134 -19.25 4.11 -10.39
C PHE A 134 -18.93 5.53 -9.92
N ALA A 135 -19.95 6.39 -9.79
CA ALA A 135 -19.76 7.78 -9.38
C ALA A 135 -19.21 7.89 -7.93
N ALA A 136 -19.69 7.04 -7.02
CA ALA A 136 -19.22 7.01 -5.64
C ALA A 136 -17.75 6.60 -5.55
N SER A 137 -17.38 5.54 -6.26
CA SER A 137 -16.02 5.00 -6.31
C SER A 137 -15.04 5.93 -7.02
N TYR A 138 -15.48 6.57 -8.11
CA TYR A 138 -14.70 7.60 -8.80
C TYR A 138 -14.32 8.75 -7.86
N ARG A 139 -15.28 9.28 -7.08
CA ARG A 139 -15.01 10.34 -6.09
C ARG A 139 -14.06 9.85 -4.98
N ALA A 140 -14.17 8.59 -4.57
CA ALA A 140 -13.28 7.99 -3.57
C ALA A 140 -11.83 7.94 -4.09
N VAL A 141 -11.62 7.47 -5.32
CA VAL A 141 -10.31 7.43 -5.98
C VAL A 141 -9.74 8.83 -6.16
N GLN A 142 -10.55 9.82 -6.56
CA GLN A 142 -10.11 11.22 -6.64
C GLN A 142 -9.59 11.75 -5.29
N ARG A 143 -10.32 11.49 -4.19
CA ARG A 143 -9.89 11.88 -2.84
C ARG A 143 -8.61 11.16 -2.42
N PHE A 144 -8.50 9.87 -2.72
CA PHE A 144 -7.29 9.09 -2.47
C PHE A 144 -6.09 9.70 -3.20
N LEU A 145 -6.20 9.94 -4.51
CA LEU A 145 -5.13 10.52 -5.32
C LEU A 145 -4.71 11.91 -4.82
N LYS A 146 -5.67 12.76 -4.44
CA LYS A 146 -5.38 14.08 -3.84
C LYS A 146 -4.60 13.94 -2.53
N ALA A 147 -4.96 13.00 -1.67
CA ALA A 147 -4.26 12.73 -0.42
C ALA A 147 -2.83 12.21 -0.65
N GLN A 148 -2.59 11.48 -1.74
CA GLN A 148 -1.25 11.02 -2.16
C GLN A 148 -0.44 12.10 -2.91
N GLY A 149 -0.93 13.35 -2.98
CA GLY A 149 -0.22 14.47 -3.60
C GLY A 149 -0.36 14.57 -5.13
N TYR A 150 -1.21 13.74 -5.76
CA TYR A 150 -1.48 13.85 -7.19
C TYR A 150 -2.36 15.07 -7.49
N LYS A 151 -1.95 15.86 -8.48
CA LYS A 151 -2.69 17.05 -8.92
C LYS A 151 -3.54 16.73 -10.15
N ARG A 152 -4.77 17.24 -10.15
CA ARG A 152 -5.64 17.22 -11.32
C ARG A 152 -5.07 18.18 -12.37
N GLY A 153 -4.92 17.71 -13.61
CA GLY A 153 -4.50 18.56 -14.73
C GLY A 153 -5.50 19.70 -14.97
N HIS A 154 -4.98 20.90 -15.20
CA HIS A 154 -5.76 22.12 -15.41
C HIS A 154 -6.10 22.28 -16.91
N ARG A 155 -6.99 21.47 -17.49
CA ARG A 155 -7.65 21.77 -18.78
C ARG A 155 -8.75 20.77 -19.13
N LYS A 156 -9.94 21.28 -19.45
CA LYS A 156 -10.87 20.63 -20.39
C LYS A 156 -10.40 21.01 -21.80
N GLY A 157 -10.23 20.03 -22.69
CA GLY A 157 -10.20 20.31 -24.14
C GLY A 157 -8.86 20.53 -24.86
N SER A 158 -7.68 20.34 -24.25
CA SER A 158 -6.44 20.34 -25.06
C SER A 158 -5.41 19.35 -24.49
N SER A 159 -5.20 18.26 -25.23
CA SER A 159 -4.04 17.39 -25.12
C SER A 159 -2.89 18.02 -25.92
N THR A 160 -2.35 19.14 -25.45
CA THR A 160 -1.05 19.59 -25.96
C THR A 160 0.02 18.97 -25.07
N TYR A 161 0.64 17.92 -25.59
CA TYR A 161 1.71 17.15 -24.97
C TYR A 161 3.03 17.93 -24.83
N HIS A 162 3.03 19.20 -25.23
CA HIS A 162 4.21 20.06 -25.22
C HIS A 162 4.25 20.89 -23.93
N LEU A 163 5.38 20.84 -23.22
CA LEU A 163 5.69 21.86 -22.22
C LEU A 163 5.54 23.24 -22.88
N SER A 164 4.82 24.15 -22.24
CA SER A 164 4.78 25.54 -22.69
C SER A 164 6.20 26.10 -22.74
N LYS A 165 6.48 27.05 -23.64
CA LYS A 165 7.81 27.67 -23.78
C LYS A 165 8.33 28.20 -22.43
N ALA A 166 7.43 28.79 -21.63
CA ALA A 166 7.72 29.23 -20.25
C ALA A 166 8.04 28.07 -19.28
N ASN A 167 7.32 26.95 -19.35
CA ASN A 167 7.60 25.77 -18.52
C ASN A 167 8.88 25.05 -18.96
N ALA A 168 9.20 25.04 -20.26
CA ALA A 168 10.45 24.53 -20.81
C ALA A 168 11.63 25.37 -20.32
N LEU A 169 11.51 26.70 -20.41
CA LEU A 169 12.50 27.64 -19.89
C LEU A 169 12.67 27.47 -18.38
N ALA A 170 11.58 27.44 -17.59
CA ALA A 170 11.63 27.25 -16.13
C ALA A 170 12.16 25.88 -15.69
N ARG A 171 12.03 24.84 -16.53
CA ARG A 171 12.65 23.53 -16.30
C ARG A 171 14.16 23.58 -16.53
N ASP A 172 14.60 24.35 -17.53
CA ASP A 172 15.99 24.44 -17.95
C ASP A 172 16.78 25.49 -17.16
N THR A 173 16.12 26.53 -16.63
CA THR A 173 16.69 27.53 -15.70
C THR A 173 16.63 27.11 -14.25
N LYS A 174 15.86 26.06 -13.90
CA LYS A 174 15.95 25.46 -12.56
C LYS A 174 17.30 24.79 -12.43
N GLU A 175 18.21 25.40 -11.67
CA GLU A 175 19.39 24.72 -11.18
C GLU A 175 18.94 23.43 -10.48
N LYS A 176 19.28 22.29 -11.10
CA LYS A 176 19.15 21.01 -10.45
C LYS A 176 20.25 20.95 -9.41
N HIS A 177 19.98 21.39 -8.19
CA HIS A 177 20.75 20.96 -7.03
C HIS A 177 20.48 19.47 -6.77
N LYS A 178 20.81 18.61 -7.74
CA LYS A 178 21.15 17.23 -7.45
C LYS A 178 22.58 17.30 -6.94
N GLY A 179 22.73 17.67 -5.67
CA GLY A 179 23.99 17.51 -4.96
C GLY A 179 24.49 16.07 -5.12
N ARG A 180 25.75 15.85 -4.73
CA ARG A 180 26.37 14.52 -4.82
C ARG A 180 25.52 13.52 -4.03
N ARG A 181 25.13 12.42 -4.67
CA ARG A 181 24.38 11.34 -4.01
C ARG A 181 25.37 10.34 -3.46
N TYR A 182 25.23 10.00 -2.19
CA TYR A 182 25.98 8.92 -1.56
C TYR A 182 25.05 7.72 -1.44
N CYS A 183 25.55 6.55 -1.82
CA CYS A 183 24.94 5.26 -1.55
C CYS A 183 25.93 4.47 -0.71
N PHE A 184 25.48 3.56 0.15
CA PHE A 184 26.39 2.73 0.92
C PHE A 184 25.78 1.36 1.16
N VAL A 185 26.63 0.39 1.46
CA VAL A 185 26.25 -0.91 2.01
C VAL A 185 27.04 -1.14 3.29
N ALA A 186 26.35 -1.66 4.31
CA ALA A 186 26.92 -1.92 5.61
C ALA A 186 26.24 -3.14 6.24
N GLY A 187 27.02 -3.99 6.90
CA GLY A 187 26.53 -4.88 7.93
C GLY A 187 26.50 -4.13 9.26
N ILE A 188 25.51 -4.41 10.10
CA ILE A 188 25.44 -3.81 11.44
C ILE A 188 25.26 -4.97 12.41
N LEU A 189 26.21 -5.13 13.32
CA LEU A 189 26.10 -6.07 14.43
C LEU A 189 25.25 -5.42 15.52
N ASP A 190 24.22 -6.15 15.93
CA ASP A 190 23.49 -5.90 17.16
C ASP A 190 23.52 -7.18 18.01
N SER A 191 23.89 -7.04 19.28
CA SER A 191 24.04 -8.16 20.21
C SER A 191 23.84 -7.69 21.64
N PRO A 192 23.16 -8.48 22.50
CA PRO A 192 23.05 -8.15 23.92
C PRO A 192 24.38 -8.27 24.68
N THR A 193 25.35 -9.01 24.14
CA THR A 193 26.64 -9.30 24.79
C THR A 193 27.82 -8.54 24.20
N MET A 194 27.62 -7.83 23.08
CA MET A 194 28.69 -7.11 22.38
C MET A 194 28.20 -5.71 22.03
N ALA A 195 29.11 -4.73 22.02
CA ALA A 195 28.76 -3.39 21.56
C ALA A 195 28.30 -3.40 20.10
N SER A 196 27.25 -2.65 19.79
CA SER A 196 26.78 -2.50 18.41
C SER A 196 27.90 -1.91 17.54
N LYS A 197 28.14 -2.52 16.38
CA LYS A 197 29.26 -2.18 15.51
C LYS A 197 28.84 -2.20 14.04
N VAL A 198 29.23 -1.19 13.28
CA VAL A 198 29.15 -1.24 11.82
C VAL A 198 30.27 -2.13 11.29
N MET A 199 29.90 -3.15 10.52
CA MET A 199 30.78 -4.12 9.89
C MET A 199 30.72 -3.99 8.38
N ALA A 200 31.86 -4.08 7.70
CA ALA A 200 32.00 -4.04 6.25
C ALA A 200 31.22 -2.87 5.59
N LEU A 201 31.71 -1.65 5.76
CA LEU A 201 31.13 -0.45 5.15
C LEU A 201 31.80 -0.10 3.82
N ASP A 202 31.02 -0.03 2.75
CA ASP A 202 31.46 0.55 1.48
C ASP A 202 30.54 1.72 1.12
N ILE A 203 31.13 2.88 0.80
CA ILE A 203 30.43 4.09 0.40
C ILE A 203 30.70 4.37 -1.07
N PHE A 204 29.64 4.49 -1.85
CA PHE A 204 29.63 4.83 -3.26
C PHE A 204 29.20 6.27 -3.45
N THR A 205 29.82 6.94 -4.41
CA THR A 205 29.41 8.28 -4.81
C THR A 205 28.78 8.25 -6.19
N GLY A 206 27.49 8.54 -6.27
CA GLY A 206 26.77 8.74 -7.52
C GLY A 206 26.72 10.21 -7.91
N GLY A 207 27.11 10.52 -9.14
CA GLY A 207 27.10 11.89 -9.68
C GLY A 207 28.02 12.01 -10.89
N LYS A 208 27.82 13.05 -11.72
CA LYS A 208 28.78 13.37 -12.78
C LYS A 208 29.83 14.32 -12.22
N SER A 209 31.00 13.82 -11.86
CA SER A 209 32.19 14.66 -11.69
C SER A 209 32.92 14.81 -13.03
N ARG A 210 32.96 13.73 -13.82
CA ARG A 210 33.55 13.66 -15.17
C ARG A 210 32.69 12.80 -16.10
N GLY A 211 32.73 13.08 -17.40
CA GLY A 211 31.81 12.52 -18.41
C GLY A 211 31.80 10.99 -18.61
N LYS A 212 32.66 10.24 -17.91
CA LYS A 212 32.83 8.78 -18.07
C LYS A 212 32.45 7.94 -16.83
N GLU A 213 31.99 8.54 -15.72
CA GLU A 213 31.62 7.76 -14.53
C GLU A 213 30.21 7.11 -14.67
N PRO A 214 30.02 5.88 -14.16
CA PRO A 214 28.72 5.20 -14.15
C PRO A 214 27.65 6.07 -13.48
N LYS A 215 26.58 6.36 -14.22
CA LYS A 215 25.48 7.24 -13.80
C LYS A 215 24.57 6.61 -12.74
N ASP A 216 24.72 5.30 -12.53
CA ASP A 216 23.80 4.46 -11.78
C ASP A 216 24.60 3.47 -10.91
N TYR A 217 24.47 3.60 -9.58
CA TYR A 217 25.10 2.69 -8.63
C TYR A 217 24.57 1.26 -8.79
N HIS A 218 23.37 1.07 -9.36
CA HIS A 218 22.83 -0.25 -9.66
C HIS A 218 23.68 -1.05 -10.65
N GLY A 219 24.50 -0.39 -11.49
CA GLY A 219 25.44 -1.08 -12.37
C GLY A 219 26.70 -1.56 -11.66
N MET A 220 27.08 -0.92 -10.55
CA MET A 220 28.24 -1.32 -9.72
C MET A 220 27.84 -2.33 -8.64
N PHE A 221 26.58 -2.29 -8.22
CA PHE A 221 26.03 -3.14 -7.17
C PHE A 221 25.41 -4.42 -7.75
N ASP A 222 26.25 -5.23 -8.40
CA ASP A 222 25.84 -6.51 -8.99
C ASP A 222 26.06 -7.70 -8.04
N HIS A 223 25.71 -8.90 -8.51
CA HIS A 223 25.85 -10.12 -7.71
C HIS A 223 27.32 -10.44 -7.38
N ALA A 224 28.24 -10.23 -8.32
CA ALA A 224 29.65 -10.55 -8.12
C ALA A 224 30.29 -9.60 -7.10
N TYR A 225 29.96 -8.31 -7.18
CA TYR A 225 30.32 -7.32 -6.17
C TYR A 225 29.78 -7.72 -4.79
N TYR A 226 28.48 -8.04 -4.72
CA TYR A 226 27.84 -8.36 -3.45
C TYR A 226 28.44 -9.61 -2.80
N VAL A 227 28.73 -10.67 -3.55
CA VAL A 227 29.40 -11.88 -3.04
C VAL A 227 30.77 -11.56 -2.43
N LYS A 228 31.58 -10.72 -3.09
CA LYS A 228 32.88 -10.29 -2.56
C LYS A 228 32.74 -9.45 -1.29
N TRP A 229 31.79 -8.50 -1.29
CA TRP A 229 31.50 -7.67 -0.11
C TRP A 229 30.99 -8.53 1.06
N PHE A 230 30.09 -9.47 0.80
CA PHE A 230 29.55 -10.39 1.80
C PHE A 230 30.64 -11.30 2.39
N GLY A 231 31.61 -11.73 1.59
CA GLY A 231 32.80 -12.42 2.08
C GLY A 231 33.58 -11.60 3.11
N ARG A 232 33.85 -10.32 2.80
CA ARG A 232 34.51 -9.40 3.75
C ARG A 232 33.70 -9.20 5.05
N LEU A 233 32.37 -9.13 4.95
CA LEU A 233 31.50 -9.09 6.12
C LEU A 233 31.70 -10.32 7.02
N LEU A 234 31.69 -11.52 6.44
CA LEU A 234 31.91 -12.76 7.19
C LEU A 234 33.33 -12.85 7.80
N ASP A 235 34.34 -12.34 7.09
CA ASP A 235 35.71 -12.26 7.62
C ASP A 235 35.79 -11.30 8.82
N GLU A 236 35.13 -10.14 8.76
CA GLU A 236 35.09 -9.20 9.87
C GLU A 236 34.26 -9.72 11.06
N MET A 237 33.16 -10.41 10.80
CA MET A 237 32.38 -11.11 11.83
C MET A 237 33.25 -12.12 12.57
N HIS A 238 33.99 -12.96 11.82
CA HIS A 238 34.91 -13.94 12.40
C HIS A 238 36.02 -13.28 13.22
N ALA A 239 36.67 -12.24 12.68
CA ALA A 239 37.72 -11.50 13.39
C ALA A 239 37.19 -10.80 14.67
N SER A 240 35.91 -10.43 14.68
CA SER A 240 35.24 -9.84 15.85
C SER A 240 34.69 -10.88 16.83
N GLY A 241 34.91 -12.19 16.59
CA GLY A 241 34.42 -13.28 17.44
C GLY A 241 32.92 -13.55 17.32
N VAL A 242 32.24 -13.00 16.31
CA VAL A 242 30.81 -13.22 16.08
C VAL A 242 30.61 -14.61 15.48
N THR A 243 29.84 -15.45 16.15
CA THR A 243 29.47 -16.79 15.67
C THR A 243 27.96 -17.00 15.82
N LYS A 244 27.36 -17.89 15.02
CA LYS A 244 25.93 -18.26 15.10
C LYS A 244 24.96 -17.07 15.00
N ALA A 245 25.39 -15.99 14.34
CA ALA A 245 24.57 -14.80 14.12
C ALA A 245 23.52 -15.00 13.02
N LEU A 246 22.31 -14.48 13.24
CA LEU A 246 21.27 -14.40 12.23
C LEU A 246 21.54 -13.21 11.29
N ILE A 247 21.78 -13.50 10.01
CA ILE A 247 22.02 -12.46 8.99
C ILE A 247 20.70 -12.10 8.31
N VAL A 248 20.19 -10.90 8.55
CA VAL A 248 18.93 -10.41 7.99
C VAL A 248 19.20 -9.49 6.80
N LEU A 249 18.59 -9.80 5.66
CA LEU A 249 18.77 -9.08 4.39
C LEU A 249 17.43 -8.63 3.80
N ASP A 250 17.42 -7.56 3.02
CA ASP A 250 16.24 -7.17 2.25
C ASP A 250 16.02 -8.11 1.04
N ASN A 251 14.89 -7.97 0.35
CA ASN A 251 14.50 -8.83 -0.77
C ASN A 251 15.14 -8.42 -2.11
N ALA A 252 16.43 -8.08 -2.11
CA ALA A 252 17.13 -7.62 -3.31
C ALA A 252 17.52 -8.77 -4.26
N LYS A 253 17.54 -8.48 -5.57
CA LYS A 253 17.81 -9.48 -6.62
C LYS A 253 19.19 -10.12 -6.47
N TYR A 254 20.22 -9.33 -6.16
CA TYR A 254 21.59 -9.81 -6.05
C TYR A 254 21.83 -10.74 -4.83
N HIS A 255 20.92 -10.77 -3.84
CA HIS A 255 20.97 -11.75 -2.75
C HIS A 255 20.62 -13.17 -3.19
N LYS A 256 19.91 -13.30 -4.31
CA LYS A 256 19.37 -14.57 -4.81
C LYS A 256 20.20 -15.20 -5.91
N GLY A 257 21.40 -14.65 -6.18
CA GLY A 257 22.26 -15.19 -7.23
C GLY A 257 22.74 -16.60 -6.87
N LEU A 258 22.58 -17.49 -7.84
CA LEU A 258 23.01 -18.87 -7.79
C LEU A 258 24.41 -18.98 -8.40
N ARG A 259 25.04 -20.16 -8.28
CA ARG A 259 26.36 -20.41 -8.89
C ARG A 259 26.28 -20.28 -10.40
N GLU A 260 27.39 -19.90 -11.04
CA GLU A 260 27.46 -19.71 -12.50
C GLU A 260 27.15 -21.01 -13.28
N SER A 261 27.44 -22.16 -12.68
CA SER A 261 27.12 -23.48 -13.23
C SER A 261 25.62 -23.82 -13.17
N THR A 262 24.80 -23.04 -12.46
CA THR A 262 23.36 -23.28 -12.37
C THR A 262 22.68 -22.85 -13.67
N PRO A 263 21.93 -23.75 -14.33
CA PRO A 263 21.29 -23.45 -15.60
C PRO A 263 20.17 -22.41 -15.44
N THR A 264 19.91 -21.67 -16.53
CA THR A 264 18.86 -20.63 -16.61
C THR A 264 17.95 -20.89 -17.80
N SER A 265 16.71 -20.38 -17.76
CA SER A 265 15.69 -20.58 -18.81
C SER A 265 16.15 -20.16 -20.22
N GLY A 266 17.06 -19.18 -20.30
CA GLY A 266 17.63 -18.69 -21.55
C GLY A 266 18.57 -19.68 -22.26
N ARG A 267 19.02 -20.74 -21.60
CA ARG A 267 19.98 -21.71 -22.18
C ARG A 267 19.32 -22.58 -23.26
N ARG A 268 20.15 -23.18 -24.13
CA ARG A 268 19.69 -24.08 -25.21
C ARG A 268 19.12 -25.37 -24.60
N LYS A 269 18.19 -26.04 -25.32
CA LYS A 269 17.57 -27.30 -24.86
C LYS A 269 18.61 -28.37 -24.51
N SER A 270 19.69 -28.48 -25.30
CA SER A 270 20.80 -29.40 -25.02
C SER A 270 21.43 -29.17 -23.64
N ILE A 271 21.73 -27.92 -23.29
CA ILE A 271 22.32 -27.56 -21.99
C ILE A 271 21.37 -27.91 -20.83
N LEU A 272 20.05 -27.78 -21.04
CA LEU A 272 19.06 -28.18 -20.03
C LEU A 272 19.01 -29.70 -19.87
N LEU A 273 19.14 -30.46 -20.95
CA LEU A 273 19.22 -31.93 -20.91
C LEU A 273 20.49 -32.41 -20.21
N ASP A 274 21.65 -31.80 -20.50
CA ASP A 274 22.91 -32.10 -19.81
C ASP A 274 22.79 -31.87 -18.31
N ALA A 275 22.17 -30.75 -17.90
CA ALA A 275 21.91 -30.46 -16.50
C ALA A 275 20.93 -31.45 -15.84
N TYR A 276 19.97 -31.98 -16.61
CA TYR A 276 19.04 -33.02 -16.18
C TYR A 276 19.75 -34.32 -15.85
N HIS A 277 20.61 -34.78 -16.76
CA HIS A 277 21.44 -35.96 -16.57
C HIS A 277 22.35 -35.79 -15.35
N LEU A 278 22.91 -34.60 -15.16
CA LEU A 278 23.75 -34.28 -14.01
C LEU A 278 22.97 -34.27 -12.68
N CYS A 279 21.67 -33.96 -12.71
CA CYS A 279 20.80 -34.01 -11.53
C CYS A 279 20.20 -35.41 -11.29
N GLY A 280 20.48 -36.39 -12.15
CA GLY A 280 19.96 -37.77 -12.01
C GLY A 280 18.47 -37.92 -12.30
N ILE A 281 17.85 -36.94 -12.98
CA ILE A 281 16.41 -36.97 -13.30
C ILE A 281 16.23 -37.67 -14.65
N GLN A 282 15.40 -38.72 -14.71
CA GLN A 282 15.11 -39.43 -15.97
C GLN A 282 14.23 -38.57 -16.90
N THR A 283 14.63 -38.47 -18.17
CA THR A 283 13.85 -37.80 -19.24
C THR A 283 13.44 -38.80 -20.31
N THR A 284 12.24 -38.64 -20.88
CA THR A 284 11.74 -39.44 -22.01
C THR A 284 12.27 -38.96 -23.37
N GLY A 285 12.94 -37.80 -23.42
CA GLY A 285 13.55 -37.21 -24.61
C GLY A 285 12.57 -36.47 -25.53
N LYS A 286 11.27 -36.57 -25.26
CA LYS A 286 10.18 -35.95 -26.04
C LYS A 286 9.70 -34.62 -25.46
N GLU A 287 10.19 -34.24 -24.28
CA GLU A 287 9.72 -33.06 -23.55
C GLU A 287 10.04 -31.76 -24.29
N PHE A 288 9.14 -30.79 -24.20
CA PHE A 288 9.39 -29.44 -24.67
C PHE A 288 10.39 -28.70 -23.76
N LYS A 289 11.07 -27.69 -24.30
CA LYS A 289 12.07 -26.90 -23.56
C LYS A 289 11.47 -26.27 -22.28
N SER A 290 10.21 -25.84 -22.35
CA SER A 290 9.47 -25.28 -21.20
C SER A 290 9.26 -26.31 -20.10
N GLU A 291 8.83 -27.52 -20.45
CA GLU A 291 8.59 -28.62 -19.49
C GLU A 291 9.87 -29.03 -18.76
N LEU A 292 10.98 -29.16 -19.51
CA LEU A 292 12.31 -29.39 -18.93
C LEU A 292 12.69 -28.24 -17.99
N TRP A 293 12.47 -26.98 -18.39
CA TRP A 293 12.80 -25.85 -17.52
C TRP A 293 11.96 -25.83 -16.23
N ASP A 294 10.66 -26.08 -16.29
CA ASP A 294 9.76 -25.97 -15.12
C ASP A 294 10.12 -26.99 -14.03
N MET A 295 10.40 -28.22 -14.45
CA MET A 295 10.87 -29.27 -13.55
C MET A 295 12.27 -28.95 -12.98
N LEU A 296 13.21 -28.51 -13.83
CA LEU A 296 14.56 -28.15 -13.40
C LEU A 296 14.56 -26.94 -12.45
N ALA A 297 13.71 -25.93 -12.72
CA ALA A 297 13.51 -24.78 -11.85
C ALA A 297 12.96 -25.20 -10.47
N SER A 298 12.03 -26.17 -10.45
CA SER A 298 11.51 -26.74 -9.21
C SER A 298 12.60 -27.47 -8.43
N HIS A 299 13.42 -28.28 -9.11
CA HIS A 299 14.56 -28.97 -8.50
C HIS A 299 15.61 -27.97 -7.96
N ILE A 300 15.97 -26.94 -8.73
CA ILE A 300 16.89 -25.88 -8.32
C ILE A 300 16.37 -25.17 -7.07
N LYS A 301 15.08 -24.81 -7.04
CA LYS A 301 14.47 -24.11 -5.90
C LYS A 301 14.48 -24.97 -4.62
N ALA A 302 14.35 -26.29 -4.75
CA ALA A 302 14.32 -27.20 -3.62
C ALA A 302 15.73 -27.54 -3.08
N HIS A 303 16.74 -27.59 -3.94
CA HIS A 303 18.05 -28.17 -3.57
C HIS A 303 19.24 -27.18 -3.63
N ILE A 304 19.09 -26.05 -4.31
CA ILE A 304 20.19 -25.09 -4.51
C ILE A 304 19.89 -23.79 -3.77
N HIS A 305 20.75 -23.46 -2.81
CA HIS A 305 20.70 -22.19 -2.10
C HIS A 305 21.51 -21.10 -2.82
N PRO A 306 21.15 -19.82 -2.64
CA PRO A 306 21.98 -18.70 -3.09
C PRO A 306 23.41 -18.78 -2.55
N VAL A 307 24.37 -18.27 -3.33
CA VAL A 307 25.80 -18.35 -3.02
C VAL A 307 26.10 -17.81 -1.62
N ILE A 308 25.52 -16.67 -1.25
CA ILE A 308 25.74 -16.02 0.05
C ILE A 308 25.18 -16.83 1.23
N VAL A 309 24.11 -17.61 1.00
CA VAL A 309 23.53 -18.48 2.03
C VAL A 309 24.49 -19.63 2.32
N GLU A 310 25.06 -20.23 1.28
CA GLU A 310 26.09 -21.25 1.43
C GLU A 310 27.37 -20.70 2.09
N MET A 311 27.75 -19.45 1.78
CA MET A 311 28.88 -18.79 2.45
C MET A 311 28.65 -18.60 3.94
N ALA A 312 27.46 -18.11 4.33
CA ALA A 312 27.09 -17.94 5.74
C ALA A 312 27.06 -19.28 6.49
N LYS A 313 26.39 -20.30 5.93
CA LYS A 313 26.32 -21.65 6.51
C LYS A 313 27.70 -22.25 6.76
N ARG A 314 28.62 -22.14 5.79
CA ARG A 314 30.00 -22.63 5.94
C ARG A 314 30.78 -21.95 7.06
N ARG A 315 30.40 -20.71 7.41
CA ARG A 315 30.99 -19.93 8.51
C ARG A 315 30.22 -20.11 9.83
N GLY A 316 29.20 -20.96 9.85
CA GLY A 316 28.42 -21.27 11.06
C GLY A 316 27.36 -20.22 11.43
N HIS A 317 26.84 -19.50 10.43
CA HIS A 317 25.75 -18.52 10.54
C HIS A 317 24.47 -19.03 9.89
#